data_AF-A0A526Y1X6-F1
#
_entry.id   AF-A0A526Y1X6-F1
#
_cell.length_a   1.000
_cell.length_b   1.000
_cell.length_c   1.000
_cell.angle_alpha   90.00
_cell.angle_beta   90.00
_cell.angle_gamma   90.00
#
_symmetry.space_group_name_H-M   'P 1'
#
loop_
_entity.id
_entity.type
_entity.pdbx_description
1 polymer ?
#
loop_
_entity_poly.entity_id
_entity_poly.type
_entity_poly.pdbx_seq_one_letter_code
_entity_poly.pdbx_strand_id
1 'polypeptide(L)' 'GLRASLSDLFQLAAGGQFAVTQGGRYPLDQANEAHRLLEERRSTGKVVLIP' A
#
# COMPACT_ATOMS: atom_id res chain seq x y z
N GLY A 1 3.26 22.10 -4.58
CA GLY A 1 2.15 22.06 -3.59
C GLY A 1 1.46 20.71 -3.64
N LEU A 2 0.78 20.29 -2.57
CA LEU A 2 0.25 18.92 -2.39
C LEU A 2 -0.53 18.39 -3.60
N ARG A 3 -1.42 19.20 -4.18
CA ARG A 3 -2.21 18.82 -5.36
C ARG A 3 -1.36 18.46 -6.58
N ALA A 4 -0.32 19.25 -6.85
CA ALA A 4 0.58 18.99 -7.99
C ALA A 4 1.36 17.70 -7.76
N SER A 5 1.94 17.54 -6.56
CA SER A 5 2.71 16.34 -6.20
C SER A 5 1.87 15.05 -6.24
N LEU A 6 0.60 15.10 -5.82
CA LEU A 6 -0.32 13.96 -5.95
C LEU A 6 -0.66 13.67 -7.41
N SER A 7 -0.85 14.71 -8.23
CA SER A 7 -1.14 14.54 -9.67
C SER A 7 0.02 13.86 -10.38
N ASP A 8 1.25 14.30 -10.11
CA ASP A 8 2.47 13.71 -10.69
C ASP A 8 2.61 12.23 -10.27
N LEU A 9 2.39 11.93 -8.98
CA LEU A 9 2.42 10.55 -8.47
C LEU A 9 1.43 9.64 -9.21
N PHE A 10 0.18 10.10 -9.38
CA PHE A 10 -0.85 9.31 -10.06
C PHE A 10 -0.57 9.15 -11.55
N GLN A 11 -0.01 10.17 -12.23
CA GLN A 11 0.40 10.05 -13.63
C GLN A 11 1.49 9.00 -13.81
N LEU A 12 2.51 8.99 -12.95
CA LEU A 12 3.58 8.00 -12.96
C LEU A 12 3.06 6.58 -12.67
N ALA A 13 2.11 6.43 -11.74
CA ALA A 13 1.47 5.16 -11.44
C ALA A 13 0.61 4.65 -12.62
N ALA A 14 -0.18 5.53 -13.25
CA ALA A 14 -0.98 5.20 -14.44
C ALA A 14 -0.11 4.84 -15.65
N GLY A 15 1.07 5.46 -15.77
CA GLY A 15 2.08 5.14 -16.78
C GLY A 15 2.86 3.85 -16.53
N GLY A 16 2.56 3.11 -15.45
CA GLY A 16 3.22 1.83 -15.13
C GLY A 16 4.67 1.97 -14.63
N GLN A 17 5.12 3.20 -14.33
CA GLN A 17 6.49 3.46 -13.86
C GLN A 17 6.69 3.14 -12.38
N PHE A 18 5.60 2.91 -11.64
CA PHE A 18 5.64 2.39 -10.27
C PHE A 18 5.04 1.00 -10.20
N ALA A 19 5.87 0.02 -9.86
CA ALA A 19 5.39 -1.29 -9.40
C ALA A 19 5.00 -1.18 -7.93
N VAL A 20 3.73 -1.42 -7.60
CA VAL A 20 3.31 -1.53 -6.20
C VAL A 20 3.87 -2.84 -5.66
N THR A 21 4.87 -2.76 -4.76
CA THR A 21 5.33 -3.92 -4.01
C THR A 21 4.17 -4.43 -3.15
N GLN A 22 3.68 -5.63 -3.45
CA GLN A 22 2.53 -6.23 -2.77
C GLN A 22 2.98 -6.74 -1.39
N GLY A 23 2.63 -6.00 -0.33
CA GLY A 23 2.95 -6.37 1.05
C GLY A 23 1.88 -7.22 1.74
N GLY A 24 0.67 -7.29 1.17
CA GLY A 24 -0.41 -8.16 1.64
C GLY A 24 -1.78 -7.51 1.49
N ARG A 25 -2.83 -8.34 1.44
CA ARG A 25 -4.23 -7.91 1.46
C ARG A 25 -4.94 -8.69 2.56
N TYR A 26 -5.62 -8.00 3.46
CA TYR A 26 -6.32 -8.61 4.59
C TYR A 26 -7.75 -8.12 4.63
N PRO A 27 -8.72 -8.97 4.96
CA PRO A 27 -10.05 -8.52 5.38
C PRO A 27 -9.97 -7.49 6.51
N LEU A 28 -10.91 -6.54 6.55
CA LEU A 28 -10.94 -5.49 7.56
C LEU A 28 -11.05 -6.04 8.99
N ASP A 29 -11.74 -7.15 9.17
CA ASP A 29 -11.86 -7.85 10.45
C ASP A 29 -10.53 -8.48 10.93
N GLN A 30 -9.52 -8.55 10.05
CA GLN A 30 -8.16 -9.04 10.33
C GLN A 30 -7.13 -7.91 10.42
N ALA A 31 -7.57 -6.67 10.68
CA ALA A 31 -6.67 -5.53 10.84
C ALA A 31 -5.56 -5.80 11.88
N ASN A 32 -5.89 -6.49 12.98
CA ASN A 32 -4.92 -6.87 14.01
C ASN A 32 -3.76 -7.71 13.47
N GLU A 33 -4.03 -8.69 12.61
CA GLU A 33 -3.01 -9.55 11.99
C GLU A 33 -2.17 -8.76 10.97
N ALA A 34 -2.81 -7.87 10.20
CA ALA A 34 -2.11 -6.97 9.30
C ALA A 34 -1.10 -6.08 10.05
N HIS A 35 -1.47 -5.56 11.23
CA HIS A 35 -0.59 -4.78 12.09
C HIS A 35 0.58 -5.63 12.63
N ARG A 36 0.30 -6.84 13.12
CA ARG A 36 1.32 -7.76 13.64
C ARG A 36 2.39 -8.09 12.59
N LEU A 37 1.99 -8.33 11.34
CA LEU A 37 2.92 -8.63 10.24
C LEU A 37 3.81 -7.45 9.83
N LEU A 38 3.29 -6.22 9.93
CA LEU A 38 4.06 -5.00 9.74
C LEU A 38 5.09 -4.81 10.85
N GLU A 39 4.71 -5.05 12.12
CA GLU A 39 5.58 -4.92 13.29
C GLU A 39 6.72 -5.95 13.29
N GLU A 40 6.44 -7.19 12.90
CA GLU A 40 7.44 -8.25 12.76
C GLU A 40 8.38 -8.04 11.56
N ARG A 41 8.18 -6.99 10.75
CA ARG A 41 8.87 -6.73 9.47
C ARG A 41 8.80 -7.90 8.49
N ARG A 42 7.75 -8.71 8.58
CA ARG A 42 7.52 -9.88 7.71
C ARG A 42 6.79 -9.52 6.43
N SER A 43 6.16 -8.35 6.37
CA SER A 43 5.64 -7.77 5.14
C SER A 43 6.65 -6.78 4.53
N THR A 44 6.86 -6.86 3.23
CA THR A 44 7.58 -5.83 2.44
C THR A 44 6.62 -5.20 1.45
N GLY A 45 6.54 -3.86 1.41
CA GLY A 45 5.63 -3.15 0.51
C GLY A 45 4.28 -2.79 1.14
N LYS A 46 3.26 -2.60 0.31
CA LYS A 46 1.97 -2.02 0.71
C LYS A 46 1.01 -3.09 1.25
N VAL A 47 0.53 -2.90 2.48
CA VAL A 47 -0.57 -3.67 3.06
C VAL A 47 -1.89 -2.92 2.86
N VAL A 48 -2.95 -3.62 2.44
CA VAL A 48 -4.27 -3.03 2.20
C VAL A 48 -5.36 -3.84 2.93
N LEU A 49 -6.25 -3.14 3.62
CA LEU A 49 -7.45 -3.74 4.18
C LEU A 49 -8.60 -3.70 3.17
N ILE A 50 -9.29 -4.83 3.03
CA ILE A 50 -10.40 -5.02 2.11
C ILE A 50 -11.69 -5.10 2.94
N PRO A 51 -12.74 -4.33 2.62
CA PRO A 51 -14.02 -4.40 3.35
C PRO A 51 -14.69 -5.76 3.26
#